data_AF-A0A0C3DRM0-F1
#
_entry.id   AF-A0A0C3DRM0-F1
#
_cell.length_a   1.000
_cell.length_b   1.000
_cell.length_c   1.000
_cell.angle_alpha   90.00
_cell.angle_beta   90.00
_cell.angle_gamma   90.00
#
_symmetry.space_group_name_H-M   'P 1'
#
loop_
_entity.id
_entity.type
_entity.pdbx_description
1 polymer ?
#
loop_
_entity_poly.entity_id
_entity_poly.type
_entity_poly.pdbx_seq_one_letter_code
_entity_poly.pdbx_strand_id
1 'polypeptide(L)'
;NSYLWEWLPHKQTYLSVMLDMEAPPTPRVCISCGGDGIYRCTDCAHQPVFCMACCRNQHTLQPFHCVQQWNATFFKDSSLRLARLVLHLGHGGEPCP
;
A
#
# COMPACT_ATOMS: atom_id res chain seq x y z
N ASN A 1 -36.60 7.25 -14.41
CA ASN A 1 -35.55 6.25 -14.14
C ASN A 1 -35.75 5.73 -12.72
N SER A 2 -36.56 4.67 -12.55
CA SER A 2 -36.94 4.10 -11.24
C SER A 2 -35.77 3.44 -10.50
N TYR A 3 -34.76 3.00 -11.24
CA TYR A 3 -33.56 2.32 -10.73
C TYR A 3 -32.76 3.14 -9.69
N LEU A 4 -32.71 4.47 -9.85
CA LEU A 4 -31.99 5.33 -8.89
C LEU A 4 -32.70 5.43 -7.53
N TRP A 5 -34.03 5.24 -7.50
CA TRP A 5 -34.81 5.31 -6.25
C TRP A 5 -34.59 4.08 -5.37
N GLU A 6 -34.31 2.92 -5.97
CA GLU A 6 -33.96 1.69 -5.26
C GLU A 6 -32.61 1.81 -4.54
N TRP A 7 -31.68 2.61 -5.08
CA TRP A 7 -30.33 2.79 -4.51
C TRP A 7 -30.24 3.85 -3.41
N LEU A 8 -31.17 4.81 -3.38
CA LEU A 8 -31.15 5.92 -2.41
C LEU A 8 -31.11 5.47 -0.94
N PRO A 9 -31.90 4.47 -0.50
CA PRO A 9 -31.81 3.95 0.87
C PRO A 9 -30.44 3.37 1.23
N HIS A 10 -29.70 2.85 0.25
CA HIS A 10 -28.39 2.20 0.47
C HIS A 10 -27.22 3.19 0.37
N LYS A 11 -27.44 4.42 -0.08
CA LYS A 11 -26.41 5.44 -0.30
C LYS A 11 -25.45 5.57 0.88
N GLN A 12 -25.99 5.63 2.10
CA GLN A 12 -25.18 5.86 3.30
C GLN A 12 -24.28 4.66 3.62
N THR A 13 -24.77 3.43 3.43
CA THR A 13 -24.00 2.20 3.64
C THR A 13 -22.86 2.07 2.63
N TYR A 14 -23.11 2.38 1.36
CA TYR A 14 -22.05 2.34 0.36
C TYR A 14 -21.01 3.43 0.60
N LEU A 15 -21.45 4.64 0.95
CA LEU A 15 -20.53 5.72 1.32
C LEU A 15 -19.69 5.35 2.53
N SER A 16 -20.27 4.75 3.57
CA SER A 16 -19.49 4.33 4.74
C SER A 16 -18.46 3.27 4.39
N VAL A 17 -18.82 2.25 3.59
CA VAL A 17 -17.87 1.23 3.13
C VAL A 17 -16.74 1.85 2.31
N MET A 18 -17.04 2.80 1.42
CA MET A 18 -16.01 3.53 0.66
C MET A 18 -15.08 4.31 1.58
N LEU A 19 -15.62 5.05 2.56
CA LEU A 19 -14.83 5.80 3.53
C LEU A 19 -14.00 4.90 4.46
N ASP A 20 -14.54 3.75 4.86
CA ASP A 20 -13.83 2.76 5.67
C ASP A 20 -12.67 2.14 4.90
N MET A 21 -12.78 2.01 3.57
CA MET A 21 -11.68 1.58 2.70
C MET A 21 -10.62 2.66 2.46
N GLU A 22 -10.96 3.94 2.60
CA GLU A 22 -10.00 5.05 2.55
C GLU A 22 -9.18 5.14 3.84
N ALA A 23 -9.75 4.70 4.97
CA ALA A 23 -9.07 4.67 6.25
C ALA A 23 -7.99 3.56 6.26
N PRO A 24 -6.77 3.84 6.76
CA PRO A 24 -5.79 2.80 7.05
C PRO A 24 -6.40 1.75 7.98
N PRO A 25 -6.22 0.44 7.72
CA PRO A 25 -6.66 -0.58 8.67
C PRO A 25 -6.03 -0.28 10.03
N THR A 26 -6.83 -0.30 11.09
CA THR A 26 -6.36 -0.25 12.48
C THR A 26 -6.64 -1.61 13.12
N PRO A 27 -5.61 -2.41 13.47
CA PRO A 27 -4.18 -2.14 13.36
C PRO A 27 -3.64 -2.17 11.92
N ARG A 28 -2.61 -1.34 11.64
CA ARG A 28 -1.87 -1.38 10.36
C ARG A 28 -0.89 -2.53 10.42
N VAL A 29 -1.31 -3.68 9.90
CA VAL A 29 -0.53 -4.91 9.99
C VAL A 29 0.13 -5.18 8.64
N CYS A 30 1.41 -5.56 8.67
CA CYS A 30 2.10 -6.04 7.49
C CYS A 30 1.44 -7.32 6.98
N ILE A 31 0.97 -7.32 5.73
CA ILE A 31 0.29 -8.46 5.12
C ILE A 31 1.15 -9.74 5.07
N SER A 32 2.47 -9.60 5.04
CA SER A 32 3.40 -10.72 4.89
C SER A 32 3.82 -11.36 6.23
N CYS A 33 4.01 -10.56 7.28
CA CYS A 33 4.61 -11.05 8.53
C CYS A 33 3.85 -10.71 9.81
N GLY A 34 2.74 -9.95 9.72
CA GLY A 34 1.99 -9.54 10.91
C GLY A 34 2.62 -8.42 11.73
N GLY A 35 3.79 -7.91 11.33
CA GLY A 35 4.49 -6.81 12.02
C GLY A 35 3.88 -5.42 11.76
N ASP A 36 4.56 -4.37 12.23
CA ASP A 36 4.10 -2.99 12.07
C ASP A 36 4.13 -2.54 10.60
N GLY A 37 2.95 -2.18 10.10
CA GLY A 37 2.70 -1.78 8.72
C GLY A 37 2.94 -0.28 8.53
N ILE A 38 4.10 0.08 7.99
CA ILE A 38 4.51 1.48 7.81
C ILE A 38 4.58 1.95 6.35
N TYR A 39 4.54 1.02 5.39
CA TYR A 39 4.51 1.33 3.95
C TYR A 39 3.24 0.77 3.32
N ARG A 40 2.62 1.53 2.42
CA ARG A 40 1.53 1.09 1.55
C ARG A 40 1.98 1.21 0.10
N CYS A 41 1.81 0.17 -0.70
CA CYS A 41 2.02 0.30 -2.15
C CYS A 41 0.70 0.68 -2.81
N THR A 42 0.70 1.67 -3.70
CA THR A 42 -0.52 2.09 -4.43
C THR A 42 -0.71 1.34 -5.74
N ASP A 43 0.34 0.71 -6.25
CA ASP A 43 0.34 0.06 -7.56
C ASP A 43 0.12 -1.45 -7.46
N CYS A 44 0.42 -2.05 -6.31
CA CYS A 44 0.05 -3.44 -6.02
C CYS A 44 -1.47 -3.58 -5.86
N ALA A 45 -2.00 -4.71 -6.32
CA ALA A 45 -3.41 -5.05 -6.17
C ALA A 45 -3.84 -4.95 -4.70
N HIS A 46 -5.00 -4.32 -4.45
CA HIS A 46 -5.58 -4.12 -3.11
C HIS A 46 -4.78 -3.22 -2.16
N GLN A 47 -3.82 -2.45 -2.67
CA GLN A 47 -3.04 -1.47 -1.91
C GLN A 47 -2.48 -2.01 -0.56
N PRO A 48 -1.69 -3.10 -0.60
CA PRO A 48 -1.25 -3.79 0.60
C PRO A 48 -0.33 -2.94 1.47
N VAL A 49 -0.41 -3.19 2.78
CA VAL A 49 0.44 -2.58 3.81
C VAL A 49 1.57 -3.54 4.20
N PHE A 50 2.79 -3.02 4.31
CA PHE A 50 4.00 -3.75 4.62
C PHE A 50 4.81 -3.06 5.73
N CYS A 51 5.59 -3.84 6.47
CA CYS A 51 6.74 -3.32 7.20
C CYS A 51 7.87 -2.96 6.21
N MET A 52 8.91 -2.25 6.66
CA MET A 52 10.05 -1.86 5.79
C MET A 52 10.70 -3.07 5.09
N ALA A 53 10.96 -4.15 5.82
CA ALA A 53 11.66 -5.32 5.28
C ALA A 53 10.81 -6.05 4.22
N CYS A 54 9.53 -6.28 4.51
CA CYS A 54 8.62 -6.92 3.56
C CYS A 54 8.35 -6.02 2.35
N CYS A 55 8.25 -4.69 2.54
CA CYS A 55 8.14 -3.74 1.43
C CYS A 55 9.34 -3.85 0.50
N ARG A 56 10.56 -3.79 1.04
CA ARG A 56 11.79 -3.96 0.24
C ARG A 56 11.80 -5.27 -0.53
N ASN A 57 11.53 -6.38 0.15
CA ASN A 57 11.60 -7.72 -0.46
C ASN A 57 10.55 -7.91 -1.55
N GLN A 58 9.33 -7.40 -1.35
CA GLN A 58 8.25 -7.50 -2.34
C GLN A 58 8.57 -6.73 -3.63
N HIS A 59 9.28 -5.62 -3.52
CA HIS A 59 9.52 -4.71 -4.64
C HIS A 59 10.90 -4.85 -5.30
N THR A 60 11.66 -5.90 -4.99
CA THR A 60 12.95 -6.18 -5.65
C THR A 60 12.80 -6.33 -7.16
N LEU A 61 11.74 -7.00 -7.60
CA LEU A 61 11.40 -7.18 -9.02
C LEU A 61 10.43 -6.13 -9.56
N GLN A 62 9.96 -5.22 -8.70
CA GLN A 62 9.00 -4.16 -9.04
C GLN A 62 9.46 -2.80 -8.50
N PRO A 63 10.69 -2.36 -8.86
CA PRO A 63 11.34 -1.23 -8.20
C PRO A 63 10.76 0.15 -8.53
N PHE A 64 9.83 0.20 -9.48
CA PHE A 64 9.18 1.44 -9.95
C PHE A 64 7.78 1.64 -9.40
N HIS A 65 7.28 0.72 -8.55
CA HIS A 65 6.00 0.93 -7.90
C HIS A 65 6.04 2.14 -6.97
N CYS A 66 4.95 2.89 -6.97
CA CYS A 66 4.70 3.99 -6.05
C CYS A 66 4.34 3.43 -4.67
N VAL A 67 4.98 3.99 -3.65
CA VAL A 67 4.75 3.65 -2.25
C VAL A 67 4.51 4.91 -1.44
N GLN A 68 3.73 4.74 -0.39
CA GLN A 68 3.46 5.77 0.60
C GLN A 68 3.94 5.28 1.96
N GLN A 69 4.41 6.19 2.81
CA GLN A 69 4.85 5.90 4.17
C GLN A 69 3.90 6.53 5.18
N TRP A 70 3.62 5.79 6.25
CA TRP A 70 2.86 6.27 7.38
C TRP A 70 3.64 7.34 8.15
N ASN A 71 3.07 8.53 8.32
CA ASN A 71 3.69 9.67 9.01
C ASN A 71 3.10 9.95 10.41
N ALA A 72 2.46 8.94 11.02
CA ALA A 72 1.63 9.00 12.23
C ALA A 72 0.17 9.42 12.02
N THR A 73 -0.18 10.14 10.94
CA THR A 73 -1.55 10.61 10.69
C THR A 73 -2.16 10.12 9.37
N PHE A 74 -1.38 10.01 8.31
CA PHE A 74 -1.81 9.50 7.01
C PHE A 74 -0.64 8.86 6.23
N PHE A 75 -0.97 8.19 5.12
CA PHE A 75 0.03 7.70 4.16
C PHE A 75 0.43 8.81 3.20
N LYS A 76 1.69 9.24 3.27
CA LYS A 76 2.26 10.27 2.39
C LYS A 76 3.16 9.62 1.35
N ASP A 77 3.17 10.17 0.14
CA ASP A 77 4.06 9.73 -0.93
C ASP A 77 5.51 9.59 -0.48
N SER A 78 6.12 8.49 -0.88
CA SER A 78 7.46 8.07 -0.49
C SER A 78 8.13 7.34 -1.65
N SER A 79 9.29 6.74 -1.40
CA SER A 79 10.04 5.98 -2.40
C SER A 79 10.55 4.67 -1.83
N LEU A 80 10.71 3.68 -2.70
CA LEU A 80 11.32 2.41 -2.33
C LEU A 80 12.78 2.58 -1.85
N ARG A 81 13.48 3.64 -2.30
CA ARG A 81 14.79 4.03 -1.75
C ARG A 81 14.72 4.31 -0.24
N LEU A 82 13.69 5.01 0.23
CA LEU A 82 13.49 5.25 1.68
C LEU A 82 13.11 3.95 2.42
N ALA A 83 12.42 3.03 1.75
CA ALA A 83 12.20 1.67 2.23
C ALA A 83 13.47 0.77 2.15
N ARG A 84 14.65 1.34 1.86
CA ARG A 84 15.95 0.66 1.77
C ARG A 84 16.08 -0.31 0.60
N LEU A 85 15.31 -0.13 -0.48
CA LEU A 85 15.55 -0.81 -1.74
C LEU A 85 16.76 -0.19 -2.45
N VAL A 86 17.70 -1.06 -2.87
CA VAL A 86 18.85 -0.69 -3.70
C VAL A 86 18.67 -1.38 -5.04
N LEU A 87 18.86 -0.60 -6.11
CA LEU A 87 18.79 -1.08 -7.49
C LEU A 87 20.20 -1.33 -8.00
N HIS A 88 20.51 -2.58 -8.32
CA HIS A 88 21.76 -2.95 -8.99
C HIS A 88 21.50 -3.07 -10.49
N LEU A 89 22.22 -2.28 -11.29
CA LEU A 89 21.97 -2.12 -12.74
C LEU A 89 22.71 -3.16 -13.61
N GLY A 90 23.10 -4.29 -13.02
CA GLY A 90 23.87 -5.35 -13.68
C GLY A 90 23.82 -6.65 -12.87
N HIS A 91 24.53 -7.68 -13.31
CA HIS A 91 24.65 -8.97 -12.59
C HIS A 91 23.30 -9.62 -12.21
N GLY A 92 22.26 -9.42 -13.03
CA GLY A 92 20.93 -9.95 -12.73
C GLY A 92 20.28 -9.31 -11.50
N GLY A 93 20.75 -8.15 -11.03
CA GLY A 93 20.29 -7.50 -9.81
C GLY A 93 21.19 -7.71 -8.59
N GLU A 94 22.30 -8.44 -8.74
CA GLU A 94 23.28 -8.64 -7.66
C GLU A 94 24.26 -7.47 -7.51
N PRO A 95 24.80 -7.25 -6.29
CA PRO A 95 25.83 -6.24 -6.05
C PRO A 95 27.12 -6.54 -6.82
N CYS A 96 27.80 -5.48 -7.28
CA CYS A 96 29.11 -5.62 -7.89
C CYS A 96 30.14 -6.15 -6.86
N PRO A 97 31.10 -7.01 -7.29
CA PRO A 97 32.23 -7.44 -6.47
C PRO A 97 33.15 -6.30 -6.02
#